data_AF-A0A7C9VQN5-F1
#
_entry.id   AF-A0A7C9VQN5-F1
#
_cell.length_a   1.000
_cell.length_b   1.000
_cell.length_c   1.000
_cell.angle_alpha   90.00
_cell.angle_beta   90.00
_cell.angle_gamma   90.00
#
_symmetry.space_group_name_H-M   'P 1'
#
loop_
_entity.id
_entity.type
_entity.pdbx_description
1 polymer ?
#
loop_
_entity_poly.entity_id
_entity_poly.type
_entity_poly.pdbx_seq_one_letter_code
_entity_poly.pdbx_strand_id
1 'polypeptide(L)'
;MRLACRFAVAATAWLLIAGFFLLLSTMESQAQAPAGICKDSAELTVLPSPLAPWTGAPLRVMVVTEKPLKGVFSLTAPDGRVAAKSSDRHGGSPYFWLAEIAAPAAGNWHATLALNDGPAECRTITRDIAVSAKKPAPVPVTAASFWQVRGGWNSTTETLFAAWIEKLFDAPPDQDLSWKVWHEVLHDRSRNFLFNHLGRGEDNARSGLRPDCADFVYFLRAYFAYKMGLPFGYSNCSRGTGGKPPKCYQWFDIEHPEVTRPPPPPEPDSVSAAPAAPAAPAPRSLFAGAQPVEMPVPLPVTPPPPKRPATFGEYLKDVGDVVHTGAVRVAGADDNTDFYTVTLTEHALRPGTVYADP
;
A
#
# COMPACT_ATOMS: atom_id res chain seq x y z
N MET A 1 16.34 44.74 -0.21
CA MET A 1 17.65 45.31 -0.62
C MET A 1 18.05 44.67 -1.94
N ARG A 2 18.06 45.45 -3.02
CA ARG A 2 18.48 45.02 -4.36
C ARG A 2 20.02 45.04 -4.42
N LEU A 3 20.65 44.01 -4.98
CA LEU A 3 21.95 44.17 -5.61
C LEU A 3 21.93 43.50 -6.98
N ALA A 4 22.31 44.29 -7.98
CA ALA A 4 22.53 43.94 -9.36
C ALA A 4 24.03 44.13 -9.67
N CYS A 5 24.57 43.32 -10.58
CA CYS A 5 25.77 43.60 -11.37
C CYS A 5 25.71 42.68 -12.61
N ARG A 6 25.34 43.14 -13.81
CA ARG A 6 26.15 43.84 -14.86
C ARG A 6 27.35 43.00 -15.32
N PHE A 7 27.22 42.30 -16.46
CA PHE A 7 27.60 42.65 -17.85
C PHE A 7 29.03 42.23 -18.23
N ALA A 8 29.18 41.45 -19.31
CA ALA A 8 30.16 41.70 -20.37
C ALA A 8 29.80 40.89 -21.63
N VAL A 9 29.60 41.61 -22.74
CA VAL A 9 29.52 41.10 -24.11
C VAL A 9 30.87 41.39 -24.76
N ALA A 10 31.42 40.44 -25.51
CA ALA A 10 32.48 40.71 -26.49
C ALA A 10 32.14 39.99 -27.80
N ALA A 11 32.08 40.77 -28.87
CA ALA A 11 31.85 40.34 -30.24
C ALA A 11 33.14 40.51 -31.07
N THR A 12 33.11 40.02 -32.33
CA THR A 12 34.05 40.22 -33.47
C THR A 12 35.20 39.19 -33.58
N ALA A 13 35.63 38.69 -34.73
CA ALA A 13 35.19 38.74 -36.14
C ALA A 13 35.93 37.67 -36.98
N TRP A 14 35.45 37.46 -38.21
CA TRP A 14 35.89 36.54 -39.29
C TRP A 14 37.37 36.59 -39.74
N LEU A 15 37.86 35.49 -40.36
CA LEU A 15 38.34 35.45 -41.78
C LEU A 15 38.74 34.03 -42.27
N LEU A 16 38.12 33.64 -43.39
CA LEU A 16 38.50 32.80 -44.56
C LEU A 16 39.77 31.90 -44.54
N ILE A 17 39.61 30.60 -44.86
CA ILE A 17 40.57 29.79 -45.65
C ILE A 17 39.82 28.76 -46.54
N ALA A 18 40.41 28.51 -47.71
CA ALA A 18 39.92 27.91 -48.94
C ALA A 18 39.66 26.39 -48.97
N GLY A 19 38.80 26.04 -49.95
CA GLY A 19 38.65 24.81 -50.73
C GLY A 19 39.48 23.56 -50.44
N PHE A 20 38.78 22.44 -50.30
CA PHE A 20 39.23 21.12 -50.76
C PHE A 20 38.02 20.25 -51.14
N PHE A 21 37.95 19.85 -52.41
CA PHE A 21 37.00 18.87 -52.94
C PHE A 21 37.46 17.47 -52.51
N LEU A 22 36.67 16.78 -51.68
CA LEU A 22 36.83 15.36 -51.38
C LEU A 22 35.51 14.64 -51.61
N LEU A 23 35.50 13.82 -52.68
CA LEU A 23 34.51 12.78 -52.95
C LEU A 23 34.54 11.76 -51.81
N LEU A 24 33.51 11.71 -50.97
CA LEU A 24 33.28 10.61 -50.05
C LEU A 24 31.94 9.94 -50.36
N SER A 25 32.05 8.62 -50.59
CA SER A 25 31.00 7.66 -50.84
C SER A 25 29.87 7.75 -49.81
N THR A 26 28.63 7.71 -50.29
CA THR A 26 27.44 7.51 -49.47
C THR A 26 27.44 6.07 -48.95
N MET A 27 28.01 5.85 -47.76
CA MET A 27 27.62 4.70 -46.95
C MET A 27 26.21 4.97 -46.44
N GLU A 28 25.26 4.16 -46.89
CA GLU A 28 23.93 4.03 -46.29
C GLU A 28 24.12 3.66 -44.82
N SER A 29 24.16 4.67 -43.96
CA SER A 29 24.08 4.48 -42.52
C SER A 29 22.66 4.01 -42.24
N GLN A 30 22.50 2.73 -41.91
CA GLN A 30 21.25 2.21 -41.37
C GLN A 30 20.91 3.04 -40.14
N ALA A 31 19.99 3.98 -40.30
CA ALA A 31 19.44 4.76 -39.21
C ALA A 31 18.69 3.79 -38.29
N GLN A 32 19.35 3.37 -37.23
CA GLN A 32 18.71 2.80 -36.06
C GLN A 32 17.63 3.80 -35.62
N ALA A 33 16.36 3.42 -35.75
CA ALA A 33 15.24 4.25 -35.31
C ALA A 33 15.44 4.63 -33.84
N PRO A 34 15.29 5.91 -33.46
CA PRO A 34 15.46 6.33 -32.08
C PRO A 34 14.35 5.73 -31.22
N ALA A 35 14.72 4.81 -30.33
CA ALA A 35 13.90 4.44 -29.18
C ALA A 35 13.74 5.67 -28.26
N GLY A 36 12.76 6.54 -28.55
CA GLY A 36 12.64 7.79 -27.79
C GLY A 36 11.45 8.71 -28.04
N ILE A 37 10.34 8.27 -28.66
CA ILE A 37 9.25 9.19 -29.06
C ILE A 37 8.03 9.15 -28.13
N CYS A 38 7.87 8.11 -27.30
CA CYS A 38 6.72 7.97 -26.40
C CYS A 38 7.04 8.32 -24.93
N LYS A 39 7.94 9.28 -24.68
CA LYS A 39 8.28 9.72 -23.32
C LYS A 39 7.11 10.38 -22.58
N ASP A 40 6.13 10.91 -23.30
CA ASP A 40 4.94 11.57 -22.73
C ASP A 40 3.68 10.69 -22.66
N SER A 41 3.70 9.49 -23.27
CA SER A 41 2.61 8.52 -23.16
C SER A 41 2.71 7.75 -21.83
N ALA A 42 2.43 8.48 -20.76
CA ALA A 42 2.04 8.05 -19.41
C ALA A 42 2.92 6.99 -18.71
N GLU A 43 3.24 7.23 -17.44
CA GLU A 43 3.71 6.22 -16.51
C GLU A 43 2.65 5.11 -16.37
N LEU A 44 2.66 4.17 -17.32
CA LEU A 44 1.76 3.02 -17.37
C LEU A 44 2.41 1.87 -16.64
N THR A 45 1.73 1.38 -15.61
CA THR A 45 2.19 0.22 -14.84
C THR A 45 1.34 -0.99 -15.18
N VAL A 46 1.99 -2.10 -15.50
CA VAL A 46 1.33 -3.40 -15.74
C VAL A 46 1.73 -4.34 -14.62
N LEU A 47 0.74 -4.80 -13.85
CA LEU A 47 0.92 -5.73 -12.75
C LEU A 47 0.26 -7.07 -13.10
N PRO A 48 1.04 -8.14 -13.34
CA PRO A 48 0.52 -9.49 -13.38
C PRO A 48 0.34 -10.07 -11.96
N SER A 49 -0.64 -10.94 -11.79
CA SER A 49 -0.89 -11.71 -10.57
C SER A 49 -1.27 -13.15 -10.95
N PRO A 50 -0.60 -14.19 -10.41
CA PRO A 50 0.43 -14.13 -9.37
C PRO A 50 1.74 -13.50 -9.84
N LEU A 51 2.60 -13.10 -8.90
CA LEU A 51 3.88 -12.42 -9.15
C LEU A 51 4.73 -13.12 -10.21
N ALA A 52 4.77 -14.45 -10.16
CA ALA A 52 5.43 -15.29 -11.15
C ALA A 52 4.35 -16.20 -11.75
N PRO A 53 3.72 -15.83 -12.89
CA PRO A 53 2.63 -16.60 -13.48
C PRO A 53 3.00 -18.03 -13.92
N TRP A 54 2.06 -18.97 -13.76
CA TRP A 54 2.17 -20.33 -14.31
C TRP A 54 0.81 -20.91 -14.69
N THR A 55 0.83 -21.98 -15.48
CA THR A 55 -0.37 -22.66 -16.03
C THR A 55 -1.34 -23.22 -14.99
N GLY A 56 -0.90 -23.37 -13.73
CA GLY A 56 -1.71 -23.92 -12.62
C GLY A 56 -2.39 -22.86 -11.76
N ALA A 57 -2.39 -21.59 -12.18
CA ALA A 57 -3.10 -20.50 -11.54
C ALA A 57 -3.68 -19.55 -12.61
N PRO A 58 -4.78 -18.83 -12.34
CA PRO A 58 -5.30 -17.83 -13.25
C PRO A 58 -4.28 -16.69 -13.45
N LEU A 59 -4.12 -16.23 -14.69
CA LEU A 59 -3.37 -15.03 -15.02
C LEU A 59 -4.30 -13.84 -14.92
N ARG A 60 -4.13 -13.02 -13.88
CA ARG A 60 -4.80 -11.72 -13.74
C ARG A 60 -3.82 -10.63 -14.08
N VAL A 61 -4.26 -9.63 -14.84
CA VAL A 61 -3.41 -8.49 -15.22
C VAL A 61 -4.17 -7.20 -14.96
N MET A 62 -3.56 -6.32 -14.20
CA MET A 62 -4.03 -4.96 -13.97
C MET A 62 -3.10 -3.99 -14.69
N VAL A 63 -3.69 -3.06 -15.43
CA VAL A 63 -2.96 -1.95 -16.06
C VAL A 63 -3.42 -0.66 -15.41
N VAL A 64 -2.50 0.16 -14.91
CA VAL A 64 -2.81 1.38 -14.14
C VAL A 64 -2.06 2.58 -14.68
N THR A 65 -2.72 3.75 -14.68
CA THR A 65 -2.16 5.05 -15.08
C THR A 65 -2.78 6.16 -14.25
N GLU A 66 -2.00 7.19 -13.90
CA GLU A 66 -2.55 8.40 -13.26
C GLU A 66 -3.23 9.33 -14.28
N LYS A 67 -2.71 9.36 -15.52
CA LYS A 67 -3.26 10.19 -16.60
C LYS A 67 -4.60 9.62 -17.09
N PRO A 68 -5.57 10.47 -17.47
CA PRO A 68 -6.92 10.08 -17.89
C PRO A 68 -6.98 9.46 -19.30
N LEU A 69 -6.13 8.46 -19.55
CA LEU A 69 -6.06 7.76 -20.82
C LEU A 69 -7.36 7.00 -21.11
N LYS A 70 -7.73 6.95 -22.38
CA LYS A 70 -8.84 6.14 -22.89
C LYS A 70 -8.28 5.13 -23.87
N GLY A 71 -8.71 3.89 -23.74
CA GLY A 71 -8.21 2.81 -24.58
C GLY A 71 -8.88 1.49 -24.27
N VAL A 72 -8.54 0.50 -25.08
CA VAL A 72 -8.96 -0.89 -24.91
C VAL A 72 -7.74 -1.71 -24.48
N PHE A 73 -7.86 -2.36 -23.33
CA PHE A 73 -6.87 -3.31 -22.86
C PHE A 73 -7.12 -4.69 -23.49
N SER A 74 -6.05 -5.40 -23.83
CA SER A 74 -6.12 -6.76 -24.38
C SER A 74 -4.96 -7.63 -23.91
N LEU A 75 -5.23 -8.93 -23.78
CA LEU A 75 -4.24 -9.97 -23.53
C LEU A 75 -4.13 -10.87 -24.77
N THR A 76 -2.96 -10.89 -25.39
CA THR A 76 -2.64 -11.78 -26.50
C THR A 76 -1.86 -12.98 -26.00
N ALA A 77 -2.35 -14.18 -26.33
CA ALA A 77 -1.75 -15.45 -25.97
C ALA A 77 -0.48 -15.75 -26.78
N PRO A 78 0.36 -16.71 -26.35
CA PRO A 78 1.58 -17.09 -27.06
C PRO A 78 1.37 -17.57 -28.51
N ASP A 79 0.15 -17.99 -28.86
CA ASP A 79 -0.23 -18.40 -30.22
C ASP A 79 -0.64 -17.21 -31.12
N GLY A 80 -0.56 -15.98 -30.60
CA GLY A 80 -0.90 -14.75 -31.31
C GLY A 80 -2.38 -14.36 -31.26
N ARG A 81 -3.26 -15.17 -30.66
CA ARG A 81 -4.70 -14.85 -30.54
C ARG A 81 -4.95 -13.92 -29.36
N VAL A 82 -5.84 -12.95 -29.55
CA VAL A 82 -6.34 -12.13 -28.44
C VAL A 82 -7.30 -12.96 -27.59
N ALA A 83 -6.90 -13.31 -26.37
CA ALA A 83 -7.64 -14.19 -25.48
C ALA A 83 -8.61 -13.43 -24.57
N ALA A 84 -8.32 -12.17 -24.25
CA ALA A 84 -9.21 -11.29 -23.49
C ALA A 84 -9.11 -9.84 -23.97
N LYS A 85 -10.21 -9.10 -23.84
CA LYS A 85 -10.28 -7.65 -24.05
C LYS A 85 -11.11 -7.02 -22.94
N SER A 86 -10.70 -5.84 -22.50
CA SER A 86 -11.42 -5.01 -21.54
C SER A 86 -11.43 -3.56 -22.02
N SER A 87 -12.60 -3.06 -22.39
CA SER A 87 -12.84 -1.65 -22.70
C SER A 87 -13.21 -0.84 -21.46
N ASP A 88 -13.57 -1.51 -20.37
CA ASP A 88 -14.11 -0.90 -19.18
C ASP A 88 -12.96 -0.31 -18.37
N ARG A 89 -12.78 1.00 -18.52
CA ARG A 89 -11.84 1.78 -17.72
C ARG A 89 -12.51 2.10 -16.39
N HIS A 90 -11.90 1.64 -15.31
CA HIS A 90 -12.32 1.94 -13.95
C HIS A 90 -11.59 3.19 -13.40
N GLY A 91 -12.12 3.76 -12.32
CA GLY A 91 -11.50 4.84 -11.55
C GLY A 91 -11.79 6.29 -11.96
N GLY A 92 -11.39 7.19 -11.05
CA GLY A 92 -11.43 8.65 -11.16
C GLY A 92 -10.04 9.31 -11.14
N SER A 93 -8.98 8.50 -11.31
CA SER A 93 -7.56 8.69 -10.95
C SER A 93 -7.21 7.98 -9.63
N PRO A 94 -6.41 6.89 -9.67
CA PRO A 94 -5.83 6.31 -10.88
C PRO A 94 -6.89 5.67 -11.79
N TYR A 95 -6.56 5.53 -13.06
CA TYR A 95 -7.38 4.82 -14.03
C TYR A 95 -6.80 3.44 -14.26
N PHE A 96 -7.65 2.42 -14.34
CA PHE A 96 -7.17 1.06 -14.55
C PHE A 96 -8.07 0.18 -15.41
N TRP A 97 -7.47 -0.87 -15.95
CA TRP A 97 -8.11 -1.94 -16.69
C TRP A 97 -7.70 -3.29 -16.10
N LEU A 98 -8.59 -4.26 -16.21
CA LEU A 98 -8.39 -5.62 -15.73
C LEU A 98 -8.71 -6.63 -16.82
N ALA A 99 -7.94 -7.70 -16.86
CA ALA A 99 -8.27 -8.90 -17.61
C ALA A 99 -7.80 -10.14 -16.83
N GLU A 100 -8.56 -11.23 -16.97
CA GLU A 100 -8.23 -12.51 -16.35
C GLU A 100 -8.33 -13.64 -17.37
N ILE A 101 -7.36 -14.54 -17.32
CA ILE A 101 -7.36 -15.81 -18.04
C ILE A 101 -7.35 -16.93 -16.99
N ALA A 102 -8.46 -17.66 -16.88
CA ALA A 102 -8.63 -18.69 -15.85
C ALA A 102 -7.58 -19.82 -15.94
N ALA A 103 -7.19 -20.20 -17.16
CA ALA A 103 -6.20 -21.24 -17.44
C ALA A 103 -5.22 -20.77 -18.53
N PRO A 104 -4.15 -20.04 -18.17
CA PRO A 104 -3.20 -19.51 -19.14
C PRO A 104 -2.31 -20.61 -19.71
N ALA A 105 -2.03 -20.56 -21.01
CA ALA A 105 -0.99 -21.36 -21.64
C ALA A 105 0.41 -20.88 -21.24
N ALA A 106 1.38 -21.79 -21.21
CA ALA A 106 2.79 -21.44 -21.00
C ALA A 106 3.35 -20.68 -22.22
N GLY A 107 4.22 -19.70 -21.96
CA GLY A 107 4.85 -18.88 -22.99
C GLY A 107 4.74 -17.39 -22.69
N ASN A 108 5.07 -16.58 -23.71
CA ASN A 108 5.04 -15.12 -23.61
C ASN A 108 3.64 -14.61 -23.99
N TRP A 109 3.04 -13.89 -23.05
CA TRP A 109 1.78 -13.17 -23.23
C TRP A 109 2.08 -11.69 -23.45
N HIS A 110 1.24 -11.03 -24.24
CA HIS A 110 1.36 -9.58 -24.48
C HIS A 110 0.16 -8.86 -23.87
N ALA A 111 0.43 -8.01 -22.89
CA ALA A 111 -0.53 -7.09 -22.30
C ALA A 111 -0.47 -5.75 -23.05
N THR A 112 -1.51 -5.47 -23.82
CA THR A 112 -1.54 -4.35 -24.76
C THR A 112 -2.66 -3.40 -24.43
N LEU A 113 -2.33 -2.13 -24.16
CA LEU A 113 -3.28 -1.03 -24.08
C LEU A 113 -3.26 -0.25 -25.39
N ALA A 114 -4.34 -0.34 -26.16
CA ALA A 114 -4.55 0.45 -27.37
C ALA A 114 -5.31 1.74 -27.01
N LEU A 115 -4.62 2.87 -27.05
CA LEU A 115 -5.17 4.19 -26.79
C LEU A 115 -6.06 4.65 -27.95
N ASN A 116 -7.17 5.30 -27.61
CA ASN A 116 -8.11 5.86 -28.61
C ASN A 116 -7.56 7.12 -29.27
N ASP A 117 -6.76 7.88 -28.53
CA ASP A 117 -6.25 9.19 -28.91
C ASP A 117 -4.71 9.24 -28.86
N GLY A 118 -4.10 10.20 -29.55
CA GLY A 118 -2.64 10.41 -29.58
C GLY A 118 -1.96 10.03 -30.90
N PRO A 119 -0.65 10.34 -31.04
CA PRO A 119 0.13 10.04 -32.24
C PRO A 119 0.20 8.52 -32.46
N ALA A 120 0.12 8.09 -33.72
CA ALA A 120 0.01 6.67 -34.10
C ALA A 120 1.11 5.79 -33.48
N GLU A 121 2.31 6.32 -33.35
CA GLU A 121 3.49 5.67 -32.79
C GLU A 121 3.37 5.36 -31.28
N CYS A 122 2.50 6.07 -30.56
CA CYS A 122 2.26 5.87 -29.12
C CYS A 122 0.85 5.37 -28.81
N ARG A 123 0.07 5.00 -29.83
CA ARG A 123 -1.30 4.48 -29.62
C ARG A 123 -1.31 3.08 -29.01
N THR A 124 -0.21 2.35 -29.06
CA THR A 124 -0.17 0.98 -28.55
C THR A 124 0.97 0.85 -27.56
N ILE A 125 0.64 0.54 -26.32
CA ILE A 125 1.63 0.25 -25.28
C ILE A 125 1.52 -1.23 -24.93
N THR A 126 2.61 -1.97 -25.16
CA THR A 126 2.66 -3.42 -24.93
C THR A 126 3.68 -3.76 -23.86
N ARG A 127 3.33 -4.65 -22.94
CA ARG A 127 4.23 -5.25 -21.95
C ARG A 127 4.13 -6.76 -21.99
N ASP A 128 5.28 -7.42 -21.99
CA ASP A 128 5.35 -8.88 -22.05
C ASP A 128 5.22 -9.49 -20.65
N ILE A 129 4.53 -10.62 -20.57
CA ILE A 129 4.32 -11.39 -19.35
C ILE A 129 4.70 -12.85 -19.64
N ALA A 130 5.71 -13.36 -18.94
CA ALA A 130 6.10 -14.76 -19.06
C ALA A 130 5.21 -15.64 -18.15
N VAL A 131 4.60 -16.67 -18.73
CA VAL A 131 3.85 -17.69 -18.00
C VAL A 131 4.62 -19.01 -18.07
N SER A 132 4.99 -19.55 -16.91
CA SER A 132 5.73 -20.80 -16.81
C SER A 132 4.82 -22.04 -16.92
N ALA A 133 5.32 -23.12 -17.51
CA ALA A 133 4.58 -24.39 -17.59
C ALA A 133 4.44 -25.11 -16.24
N LYS A 134 5.32 -24.81 -15.28
CA LYS A 134 5.34 -25.36 -13.93
C LYS A 134 5.32 -24.23 -12.92
N LYS A 135 4.86 -24.53 -11.71
CA LYS A 135 4.90 -23.58 -10.58
C LYS A 135 6.35 -23.14 -10.32
N PRO A 136 6.67 -21.83 -10.41
CA PRO A 136 8.01 -21.34 -10.14
C PRO A 136 8.41 -21.56 -8.67
N ALA A 137 9.71 -21.61 -8.41
CA ALA A 137 10.20 -21.55 -7.05
C ALA A 137 9.73 -20.24 -6.41
N PRO A 138 9.21 -20.26 -5.17
CA PRO A 138 8.73 -19.06 -4.54
C PRO A 138 9.91 -18.15 -4.17
N VAL A 139 9.67 -16.83 -4.10
CA VAL A 139 10.72 -15.86 -3.77
C VAL A 139 11.34 -16.22 -2.41
N PRO A 140 12.68 -16.41 -2.31
CA PRO A 140 13.31 -16.86 -1.07
C PRO A 140 13.12 -15.85 0.06
N VAL A 141 12.53 -16.29 1.17
CA VAL A 141 12.48 -15.50 2.41
C VAL A 141 13.54 -16.06 3.35
N THR A 142 14.30 -15.19 4.01
CA THR A 142 15.29 -15.61 5.00
C THR A 142 14.60 -16.33 6.16
N ALA A 143 15.25 -17.31 6.79
CA ALA A 143 14.63 -18.08 7.89
C ALA A 143 14.16 -17.21 9.08
N ALA A 144 14.69 -15.99 9.20
CA ALA A 144 14.31 -15.02 10.22
C ALA A 144 13.09 -14.16 9.85
N SER A 145 12.57 -14.22 8.62
CA SER A 145 11.44 -13.41 8.19
C SER A 145 10.38 -14.23 7.45
N PHE A 146 9.13 -13.78 7.50
CA PHE A 146 8.04 -14.27 6.64
C PHE A 146 7.66 -13.25 5.55
N TRP A 147 8.18 -12.03 5.67
CA TRP A 147 7.94 -10.89 4.78
C TRP A 147 9.27 -10.41 4.23
N GLN A 148 9.43 -10.46 2.92
CA GLN A 148 10.64 -9.95 2.27
C GLN A 148 10.38 -8.59 1.65
N VAL A 149 11.08 -7.57 2.16
CA VAL A 149 11.11 -6.24 1.53
C VAL A 149 12.04 -6.31 0.31
N ARG A 150 11.54 -5.86 -0.85
CA ARG A 150 12.23 -5.91 -2.15
C ARG A 150 11.99 -4.66 -3.01
N GLY A 151 11.25 -3.70 -2.49
CA GLY A 151 10.88 -2.46 -3.15
C GLY A 151 10.59 -1.38 -2.11
N GLY A 152 10.05 -0.25 -2.54
CA GLY A 152 9.72 0.87 -1.68
C GLY A 152 8.45 1.57 -2.14
N TRP A 153 7.85 2.36 -1.24
CA TRP A 153 6.72 3.21 -1.57
C TRP A 153 7.16 4.38 -2.47
N ASN A 154 6.46 4.54 -3.58
CA ASN A 154 6.58 5.61 -4.57
C ASN A 154 5.23 5.84 -5.27
N SER A 155 5.14 6.83 -6.16
CA SER A 155 3.91 7.16 -6.89
C SER A 155 3.28 5.94 -7.57
N THR A 156 4.09 5.10 -8.22
CA THR A 156 3.63 3.88 -8.90
C THR A 156 2.97 2.90 -7.91
N THR A 157 3.60 2.62 -6.77
CA THR A 157 3.04 1.68 -5.78
C THR A 157 1.83 2.26 -5.05
N GLU A 158 1.78 3.57 -4.83
CA GLU A 158 0.59 4.24 -4.26
C GLU A 158 -0.58 4.20 -5.23
N THR A 159 -0.31 4.43 -6.51
CA THR A 159 -1.29 4.31 -7.59
C THR A 159 -1.81 2.87 -7.73
N LEU A 160 -0.94 1.86 -7.60
CA LEU A 160 -1.38 0.45 -7.55
C LEU A 160 -2.21 0.15 -6.30
N PHE A 161 -1.84 0.69 -5.14
CA PHE A 161 -2.60 0.53 -3.89
C PHE A 161 -4.01 1.10 -4.03
N ALA A 162 -4.15 2.32 -4.55
CA ALA A 162 -5.43 2.97 -4.77
C ALA A 162 -6.31 2.16 -5.75
N ALA A 163 -5.76 1.71 -6.88
CA ALA A 163 -6.49 0.87 -7.85
C ALA A 163 -6.91 -0.48 -7.24
N TRP A 164 -6.07 -1.09 -6.40
CA TRP A 164 -6.40 -2.32 -5.68
C TRP A 164 -7.53 -2.11 -4.67
N ILE A 165 -7.50 -1.03 -3.89
CA ILE A 165 -8.58 -0.67 -2.95
C ILE A 165 -9.89 -0.48 -3.70
N GLU A 166 -9.89 0.29 -4.80
CA GLU A 166 -11.09 0.50 -5.62
C GLU A 166 -11.63 -0.84 -6.14
N LYS A 167 -10.79 -1.70 -6.72
CA LYS A 167 -11.22 -3.01 -7.21
C LYS A 167 -11.73 -3.93 -6.08
N LEU A 168 -11.14 -3.85 -4.89
CA LEU A 168 -11.53 -4.70 -3.76
C LEU A 168 -12.95 -4.37 -3.27
N PHE A 169 -13.29 -3.08 -3.21
CA PHE A 169 -14.56 -2.57 -2.69
C PHE A 169 -15.56 -2.12 -3.76
N ASP A 170 -15.25 -2.32 -5.04
CA ASP A 170 -16.12 -1.98 -6.17
C ASP A 170 -17.54 -2.54 -6.00
N ALA A 171 -18.52 -1.67 -6.19
CA ALA A 171 -19.94 -1.95 -5.98
C ALA A 171 -20.78 -1.15 -6.99
N PRO A 172 -21.90 -1.70 -7.48
CA PRO A 172 -22.91 -0.91 -8.16
C PRO A 172 -23.36 0.30 -7.30
N PRO A 173 -23.67 1.46 -7.89
CA PRO A 173 -24.04 2.67 -7.13
C PRO A 173 -25.28 2.52 -6.24
N ASP A 174 -26.14 1.54 -6.53
CA ASP A 174 -27.37 1.22 -5.82
C ASP A 174 -27.19 0.11 -4.77
N GLN A 175 -25.95 -0.36 -4.55
CA GLN A 175 -25.66 -1.48 -3.65
C GLN A 175 -24.70 -1.08 -2.52
N ASP A 176 -25.18 -1.24 -1.29
CA ASP A 176 -24.32 -1.21 -0.10
C ASP A 176 -23.66 -2.57 0.11
N LEU A 177 -22.33 -2.60 0.16
CA LEU A 177 -21.57 -3.80 0.51
C LEU A 177 -21.24 -3.83 2.01
N SER A 178 -21.48 -4.98 2.63
CA SER A 178 -21.07 -5.23 4.01
C SER A 178 -20.62 -6.67 4.18
N TRP A 179 -19.64 -6.86 5.08
CA TRP A 179 -19.10 -8.17 5.44
C TRP A 179 -19.11 -8.29 6.96
N LYS A 180 -19.32 -9.51 7.46
CA LYS A 180 -19.36 -9.74 8.91
C LYS A 180 -17.98 -9.62 9.54
N VAL A 181 -16.97 -10.01 8.78
CA VAL A 181 -15.56 -9.97 9.17
C VAL A 181 -14.72 -9.58 7.97
N TRP A 182 -13.73 -8.74 8.21
CA TRP A 182 -12.93 -8.14 7.14
C TRP A 182 -12.20 -9.15 6.22
N HIS A 183 -11.84 -10.33 6.72
CA HIS A 183 -11.16 -11.32 5.89
C HIS A 183 -12.06 -11.88 4.78
N GLU A 184 -13.40 -11.76 4.87
CA GLU A 184 -14.33 -12.21 3.82
C GLU A 184 -14.06 -11.49 2.50
N VAL A 185 -13.88 -10.17 2.52
CA VAL A 185 -13.59 -9.41 1.29
C VAL A 185 -12.24 -9.81 0.68
N LEU A 186 -11.25 -10.14 1.51
CA LEU A 186 -9.95 -10.60 1.04
C LEU A 186 -9.99 -12.03 0.46
N HIS A 187 -10.90 -12.89 0.91
CA HIS A 187 -11.03 -14.25 0.39
C HIS A 187 -11.87 -14.32 -0.89
N ASP A 188 -12.65 -13.28 -1.22
CA ASP A 188 -13.39 -13.20 -2.47
C ASP A 188 -12.42 -13.01 -3.64
N ARG A 189 -12.18 -14.10 -4.37
CA ARG A 189 -11.27 -14.15 -5.52
C ARG A 189 -11.71 -13.25 -6.68
N SER A 190 -13.00 -12.93 -6.78
CA SER A 190 -13.52 -12.05 -7.83
C SER A 190 -13.24 -10.57 -7.56
N ARG A 191 -12.93 -10.24 -6.30
CA ARG A 191 -12.65 -8.87 -5.82
C ARG A 191 -11.16 -8.67 -5.56
N ASN A 192 -10.54 -9.60 -4.85
CA ASN A 192 -9.14 -9.48 -4.47
C ASN A 192 -8.22 -9.92 -5.60
N PHE A 193 -7.83 -8.96 -6.43
CA PHE A 193 -6.83 -9.12 -7.50
C PHE A 193 -5.51 -9.75 -7.01
N LEU A 194 -5.13 -9.47 -5.76
CA LEU A 194 -3.90 -9.98 -5.12
C LEU A 194 -4.10 -11.30 -4.38
N PHE A 195 -5.26 -11.95 -4.51
CA PHE A 195 -5.47 -13.27 -3.90
C PHE A 195 -4.44 -14.27 -4.41
N ASN A 196 -3.70 -14.92 -3.51
CA ASN A 196 -2.60 -15.85 -3.78
C ASN A 196 -1.52 -15.26 -4.71
N HIS A 197 -1.27 -13.95 -4.63
CA HIS A 197 -0.29 -13.25 -5.47
C HIS A 197 1.12 -13.83 -5.34
N LEU A 198 1.51 -14.29 -4.14
CA LEU A 198 2.84 -14.88 -3.90
C LEU A 198 2.91 -16.35 -4.33
N GLY A 199 1.77 -16.94 -4.71
CA GLY A 199 1.68 -18.34 -5.11
C GLY A 199 1.91 -19.33 -3.96
N ARG A 200 1.78 -18.90 -2.70
CA ARG A 200 2.07 -19.71 -1.51
C ARG A 200 0.81 -20.28 -0.86
N GLY A 201 -0.37 -19.96 -1.39
CA GLY A 201 -1.64 -20.22 -0.73
C GLY A 201 -1.82 -19.33 0.50
N GLU A 202 -1.15 -18.18 0.54
CA GLU A 202 -1.05 -17.33 1.73
C GLU A 202 -2.39 -16.72 2.17
N ASP A 203 -3.39 -16.69 1.28
CA ASP A 203 -4.75 -16.22 1.58
C ASP A 203 -5.75 -17.34 1.84
N ASN A 204 -5.30 -18.59 1.97
CA ASN A 204 -6.21 -19.70 2.29
C ASN A 204 -6.56 -19.74 3.78
N ALA A 205 -5.70 -19.17 4.62
CA ALA A 205 -5.90 -19.15 6.07
C ALA A 205 -6.90 -18.06 6.45
N ARG A 206 -7.90 -18.42 7.26
CA ARG A 206 -8.83 -17.44 7.84
C ARG A 206 -8.17 -16.76 9.03
N SER A 207 -8.23 -15.43 9.07
CA SER A 207 -7.79 -14.65 10.22
C SER A 207 -8.95 -14.42 11.19
N GLY A 208 -8.72 -14.71 12.48
CA GLY A 208 -9.66 -14.38 13.55
C GLY A 208 -9.65 -12.92 13.97
N LEU A 209 -8.78 -12.08 13.38
CA LEU A 209 -8.66 -10.67 13.73
C LEU A 209 -9.91 -9.89 13.35
N ARG A 210 -10.32 -8.98 14.24
CA ARG A 210 -11.45 -8.07 14.05
C ARG A 210 -10.95 -6.63 14.22
N PRO A 211 -10.42 -6.02 13.15
CA PRO A 211 -9.99 -4.63 13.20
C PRO A 211 -11.19 -3.71 13.47
N ASP A 212 -10.99 -2.69 14.30
CA ASP A 212 -11.90 -1.55 14.34
C ASP A 212 -11.71 -0.62 13.13
N CYS A 213 -12.40 0.52 13.09
CA CYS A 213 -12.30 1.44 11.97
C CYS A 213 -10.89 2.08 11.82
N ALA A 214 -10.12 2.20 12.90
CA ALA A 214 -8.76 2.71 12.84
C ALA A 214 -7.78 1.62 12.38
N ASP A 215 -7.92 0.40 12.88
CA ASP A 215 -7.06 -0.74 12.52
C ASP A 215 -7.18 -1.10 11.03
N PHE A 216 -8.39 -0.99 10.49
CA PHE A 216 -8.72 -1.51 9.16
C PHE A 216 -7.86 -0.89 8.05
N VAL A 217 -7.58 0.41 8.14
CA VAL A 217 -6.76 1.12 7.15
C VAL A 217 -5.31 0.63 7.17
N TYR A 218 -4.76 0.39 8.37
CA TYR A 218 -3.43 -0.20 8.54
C TYR A 218 -3.38 -1.64 8.03
N PHE A 219 -4.42 -2.44 8.29
CA PHE A 219 -4.47 -3.84 7.88
C PHE A 219 -4.49 -3.98 6.35
N LEU A 220 -5.27 -3.15 5.66
CA LEU A 220 -5.30 -3.13 4.19
C LEU A 220 -3.95 -2.71 3.60
N ARG A 221 -3.32 -1.68 4.15
CA ARG A 221 -2.01 -1.20 3.69
C ARG A 221 -0.90 -2.21 3.98
N ALA A 222 -0.92 -2.86 5.14
CA ALA A 222 -0.02 -3.95 5.49
C ALA A 222 -0.22 -5.17 4.57
N TYR A 223 -1.48 -5.53 4.27
CA TYR A 223 -1.79 -6.61 3.33
C TYR A 223 -1.20 -6.33 1.95
N PHE A 224 -1.46 -5.14 1.41
CA PHE A 224 -0.90 -4.74 0.11
C PHE A 224 0.64 -4.75 0.14
N ALA A 225 1.25 -4.16 1.18
CA ALA A 225 2.69 -4.12 1.33
C ALA A 225 3.31 -5.52 1.42
N TYR A 226 2.68 -6.45 2.13
CA TYR A 226 3.10 -7.85 2.21
C TYR A 226 3.09 -8.54 0.84
N LYS A 227 2.03 -8.30 0.04
CA LYS A 227 1.89 -8.88 -1.31
C LYS A 227 2.92 -8.33 -2.28
N MET A 228 3.14 -7.02 -2.22
CA MET A 228 4.03 -6.33 -3.13
C MET A 228 5.50 -6.42 -2.70
N GLY A 229 5.77 -6.77 -1.44
CA GLY A 229 7.10 -6.81 -0.84
C GLY A 229 7.63 -5.41 -0.55
N LEU A 230 6.77 -4.53 -0.06
CA LEU A 230 7.07 -3.15 0.34
C LEU A 230 7.38 -3.10 1.84
N PRO A 231 8.14 -2.09 2.30
CA PRO A 231 8.28 -1.84 3.72
C PRO A 231 6.94 -1.40 4.31
N PHE A 232 6.73 -1.70 5.58
CA PHE A 232 5.57 -1.26 6.33
C PHE A 232 5.98 -1.04 7.79
N GLY A 233 5.48 0.05 8.36
CA GLY A 233 5.70 0.42 9.76
C GLY A 233 4.50 1.17 10.30
N TYR A 234 4.50 1.37 11.61
CA TYR A 234 3.41 1.98 12.35
C TYR A 234 3.92 2.60 13.66
N SER A 235 3.24 3.63 14.12
CA SER A 235 3.63 4.41 15.29
C SER A 235 2.76 4.07 16.51
N ASN A 236 3.39 4.05 17.67
CA ASN A 236 2.68 4.09 18.95
C ASN A 236 2.42 5.56 19.34
N CYS A 237 1.14 5.91 19.39
CA CYS A 237 0.71 7.26 19.70
C CYS A 237 -0.17 7.27 20.94
N SER A 238 -0.18 8.36 21.70
CA SER A 238 -1.20 8.56 22.73
C SER A 238 -2.57 8.78 22.09
N ARG A 239 -3.64 8.64 22.90
CA ARG A 239 -5.01 8.99 22.47
C ARG A 239 -5.29 10.49 22.47
N GLY A 240 -4.35 11.31 22.97
CA GLY A 240 -4.61 12.70 23.32
C GLY A 240 -5.52 12.82 24.56
N THR A 241 -5.70 14.04 25.04
CA THR A 241 -6.61 14.37 26.16
C THR A 241 -7.31 15.69 25.86
N GLY A 242 -8.33 16.08 26.63
CA GLY A 242 -9.01 17.37 26.44
C GLY A 242 -8.01 18.54 26.33
N GLY A 243 -7.92 19.14 25.14
CA GLY A 243 -7.02 20.25 24.84
C GLY A 243 -5.58 19.89 24.43
N LYS A 244 -5.21 18.60 24.34
CA LYS A 244 -3.88 18.16 23.87
C LYS A 244 -4.03 17.12 22.76
N PRO A 245 -3.49 17.38 21.55
CA PRO A 245 -3.55 16.40 20.47
C PRO A 245 -2.76 15.13 20.84
N PRO A 246 -3.14 13.97 20.27
CA PRO A 246 -2.28 12.78 20.19
C PRO A 246 -0.85 13.13 19.79
N LYS A 247 0.10 12.38 20.33
CA LYS A 247 1.51 12.43 19.91
C LYS A 247 2.05 11.01 19.78
N CYS A 248 2.89 10.81 18.78
CA CYS A 248 3.59 9.55 18.56
C CYS A 248 4.99 9.61 19.19
N TYR A 249 5.40 8.53 19.83
CA TYR A 249 6.64 8.50 20.62
C TYR A 249 7.60 7.40 20.19
N GLN A 250 7.09 6.41 19.47
CA GLN A 250 7.85 5.23 19.08
C GLN A 250 7.31 4.71 17.76
N TRP A 251 8.22 4.19 16.94
CA TRP A 251 7.92 3.64 15.62
C TRP A 251 8.40 2.19 15.53
N PHE A 252 7.65 1.38 14.80
CA PHE A 252 7.91 -0.04 14.58
C PHE A 252 7.83 -0.37 13.10
N ASP A 253 8.55 -1.40 12.66
CA ASP A 253 8.53 -1.84 11.28
C ASP A 253 8.81 -3.34 11.12
N ILE A 254 8.56 -3.82 9.90
CA ILE A 254 8.70 -5.23 9.55
C ILE A 254 10.16 -5.72 9.42
N GLU A 255 11.11 -4.82 9.19
CA GLU A 255 12.54 -5.13 9.08
C GLU A 255 13.21 -5.27 10.46
N HIS A 256 12.67 -4.58 11.48
CA HIS A 256 13.12 -4.61 12.88
C HIS A 256 12.09 -5.17 13.86
N PRO A 257 11.54 -6.38 13.66
CA PRO A 257 10.44 -6.90 14.47
C PRO A 257 10.84 -7.32 15.89
N GLU A 258 12.14 -7.34 16.22
CA GLU A 258 12.65 -7.44 17.60
C GLU A 258 12.42 -6.15 18.42
N VAL A 259 12.28 -5.02 17.73
CA VAL A 259 11.85 -3.76 18.34
C VAL A 259 10.34 -3.78 18.35
N THR A 260 9.71 -4.65 19.13
CA THR A 260 8.25 -4.71 19.21
C THR A 260 7.77 -4.44 20.63
N ARG A 261 6.88 -3.44 20.73
CA ARG A 261 5.97 -3.15 21.86
C ARG A 261 6.62 -2.57 23.14
N PRO A 262 6.22 -1.38 23.62
CA PRO A 262 6.27 -1.07 25.04
C PRO A 262 5.28 -1.99 25.77
N PRO A 263 5.55 -2.45 27.00
CA PRO A 263 4.60 -3.26 27.74
C PRO A 263 3.22 -2.58 27.74
N PRO A 264 2.11 -3.34 27.66
CA PRO A 264 0.79 -2.75 27.76
C PRO A 264 0.75 -1.84 29.01
N PRO A 265 0.16 -0.64 28.93
CA PRO A 265 -0.02 0.16 30.13
C PRO A 265 -0.73 -0.70 31.17
N PRO A 266 -0.35 -0.62 32.46
CA PRO A 266 -1.07 -1.35 33.50
C PRO A 266 -2.55 -1.03 33.34
N GLU A 267 -3.38 -2.07 33.34
CA GLU A 267 -4.83 -1.89 33.29
C GLU A 267 -5.19 -0.80 34.30
N PRO A 268 -5.90 0.27 33.90
CA PRO A 268 -6.37 1.21 34.90
C PRO A 268 -7.24 0.38 35.82
N ASP A 269 -6.81 0.27 37.09
CA ASP A 269 -7.64 -0.22 38.18
C ASP A 269 -9.01 0.34 37.91
N SER A 270 -9.97 -0.55 37.63
CA SER A 270 -11.36 -0.18 37.47
C SER A 270 -11.63 0.81 38.60
N VAL A 271 -11.87 2.07 38.25
CA VAL A 271 -12.24 3.08 39.22
C VAL A 271 -13.54 2.55 39.78
N SER A 272 -13.42 1.85 40.92
CA SER A 272 -14.55 1.48 41.74
C SER A 272 -15.25 2.80 41.95
N ALA A 273 -16.41 2.94 41.31
CA ALA A 273 -17.33 4.00 41.64
C ALA A 273 -17.37 4.06 43.17
N ALA A 274 -16.94 5.18 43.72
CA ALA A 274 -16.96 5.40 45.15
C ALA A 274 -18.39 5.10 45.63
N PRO A 275 -18.60 4.19 46.58
CA PRO A 275 -19.90 4.12 47.22
C PRO A 275 -20.12 5.45 47.93
N ALA A 276 -21.26 6.07 47.68
CA ALA A 276 -21.70 7.26 48.39
C ALA A 276 -21.56 7.05 49.91
N ALA A 277 -21.03 8.07 50.59
CA ALA A 277 -20.76 8.06 52.02
C ALA A 277 -22.02 7.73 52.85
N PRO A 278 -21.95 6.82 53.85
CA PRO A 278 -22.92 6.79 54.92
C PRO A 278 -22.51 7.74 56.05
N ALA A 279 -23.47 8.49 56.57
CA ALA A 279 -23.34 9.34 57.75
C ALA A 279 -22.98 8.55 59.03
N ALA A 280 -22.29 9.21 59.96
CA ALA A 280 -21.75 8.69 61.23
C ALA A 280 -22.80 8.62 62.39
N PRO A 281 -22.44 8.27 63.65
CA PRO A 281 -22.15 6.93 64.16
C PRO A 281 -22.94 6.58 65.46
N ALA A 282 -22.94 5.30 65.89
CA ALA A 282 -23.33 4.90 67.27
C ALA A 282 -22.50 3.69 67.77
N PRO A 283 -22.31 3.48 69.10
CA PRO A 283 -21.10 2.85 69.63
C PRO A 283 -21.22 1.41 70.18
N ARG A 284 -20.07 0.70 70.11
CA ARG A 284 -19.47 -0.30 71.03
C ARG A 284 -20.13 -1.67 71.30
N SER A 285 -19.42 -2.74 70.92
CA SER A 285 -18.85 -3.78 71.83
C SER A 285 -18.01 -4.79 71.02
N LEU A 286 -16.73 -4.98 71.34
CA LEU A 286 -16.18 -6.05 72.20
C LEU A 286 -16.47 -7.45 71.65
N PHE A 287 -15.56 -8.01 70.84
CA PHE A 287 -14.91 -9.31 71.01
C PHE A 287 -13.88 -9.50 69.88
N ALA A 288 -12.69 -9.94 70.28
CA ALA A 288 -11.51 -10.09 69.43
C ALA A 288 -11.48 -11.44 68.70
N GLY A 289 -10.82 -11.46 67.55
CA GLY A 289 -10.04 -12.63 67.13
C GLY A 289 -10.36 -13.26 65.77
N ALA A 290 -9.93 -12.61 64.68
CA ALA A 290 -9.48 -13.32 63.48
C ALA A 290 -8.52 -12.41 62.71
N GLN A 291 -7.23 -12.78 62.69
CA GLN A 291 -6.28 -12.13 61.77
C GLN A 291 -6.62 -12.55 60.33
N PRO A 292 -6.63 -11.62 59.36
CA PRO A 292 -6.65 -12.01 57.96
C PRO A 292 -5.31 -12.67 57.63
N VAL A 293 -5.38 -13.90 57.11
CA VAL A 293 -4.23 -14.55 56.47
C VAL A 293 -3.84 -13.67 55.28
N GLU A 294 -2.66 -13.07 55.37
CA GLU A 294 -2.04 -12.28 54.32
C GLU A 294 -1.75 -13.23 53.15
N MET A 295 -2.58 -13.17 52.10
CA MET A 295 -2.30 -13.90 50.87
C MET A 295 -1.04 -13.32 50.24
N PRO A 296 -0.09 -14.17 49.78
CA PRO A 296 1.11 -13.66 49.14
C PRO A 296 0.72 -12.83 47.93
N VAL A 297 1.17 -11.58 47.91
CA VAL A 297 1.14 -10.72 46.71
C VAL A 297 1.88 -11.48 45.61
N PRO A 298 1.25 -11.80 44.46
CA PRO A 298 1.95 -12.42 43.36
C PRO A 298 3.11 -11.50 42.96
N LEU A 299 4.33 -12.03 42.95
CA LEU A 299 5.49 -11.30 42.44
C LEU A 299 5.17 -10.78 41.03
N PRO A 300 5.58 -9.56 40.67
CA PRO A 300 5.41 -9.05 39.32
C PRO A 300 6.14 -9.99 38.36
N VAL A 301 5.36 -10.81 37.64
CA VAL A 301 5.89 -11.65 36.56
C VAL A 301 6.34 -10.68 35.49
N THR A 302 7.65 -10.55 35.31
CA THR A 302 8.19 -9.81 34.17
C THR A 302 7.58 -10.43 32.91
N PRO A 303 6.86 -9.66 32.09
CA PRO A 303 6.26 -10.21 30.89
C PRO A 303 7.37 -10.82 30.04
N PRO A 304 7.15 -12.01 29.45
CA PRO A 304 8.14 -12.61 28.57
C PRO A 304 8.52 -11.62 27.46
N PRO A 305 9.78 -11.65 26.99
CA PRO A 305 10.20 -10.78 25.91
C PRO A 305 9.28 -10.97 24.70
N PRO A 306 8.93 -9.87 24.01
CA PRO A 306 8.04 -9.92 22.86
C PRO A 306 8.58 -10.90 21.82
N LYS A 307 7.72 -11.83 21.39
CA LYS A 307 8.06 -12.85 20.41
C LYS A 307 7.94 -12.24 19.01
N ARG A 308 8.99 -12.35 18.21
CA ARG A 308 8.98 -11.96 16.79
C ARG A 308 7.85 -12.68 16.03
N PRO A 309 7.00 -11.98 15.27
CA PRO A 309 5.97 -12.61 14.45
C PRO A 309 6.61 -13.48 13.36
N ALA A 310 6.11 -14.71 13.23
CA ALA A 310 6.53 -15.69 12.23
C ALA A 310 5.54 -15.79 11.06
N THR A 311 4.37 -15.16 11.18
CA THR A 311 3.34 -15.13 10.14
C THR A 311 2.77 -13.73 9.97
N PHE A 312 2.16 -13.47 8.80
CA PHE A 312 1.46 -12.21 8.54
C PHE A 312 0.30 -11.97 9.52
N GLY A 313 -0.40 -13.03 9.92
CA GLY A 313 -1.48 -12.92 10.91
C GLY A 313 -1.00 -12.53 12.31
N GLU A 314 0.14 -13.06 12.76
CA GLU A 314 0.77 -12.64 14.01
C GLU A 314 1.22 -11.18 13.94
N TYR A 315 1.80 -10.74 12.82
CA TYR A 315 2.19 -9.34 12.63
C TYR A 315 1.00 -8.38 12.66
N LEU A 316 -0.10 -8.71 11.97
CA LEU A 316 -1.32 -7.87 12.03
C LEU A 316 -1.91 -7.80 13.44
N LYS A 317 -1.76 -8.86 14.25
CA LYS A 317 -2.15 -8.81 15.65
C LYS A 317 -1.31 -7.77 16.40
N ASP A 318 0.00 -7.75 16.20
CA ASP A 318 0.89 -6.78 16.84
C ASP A 318 0.61 -5.34 16.40
N VAL A 319 0.23 -5.14 15.14
CA VAL A 319 -0.24 -3.84 14.63
C VAL A 319 -1.51 -3.41 15.36
N GLY A 320 -2.55 -4.26 15.39
CA GLY A 320 -3.84 -3.94 16.02
C GLY A 320 -3.79 -3.80 17.55
N ASP A 321 -2.77 -4.37 18.21
CA ASP A 321 -2.54 -4.16 19.64
C ASP A 321 -1.95 -2.75 19.94
N VAL A 322 -1.44 -2.02 18.93
CA VAL A 322 -0.76 -0.71 19.08
C VAL A 322 -1.54 0.43 18.44
N VAL A 323 -1.98 0.26 17.19
CA VAL A 323 -2.65 1.32 16.45
C VAL A 323 -4.06 1.54 17.01
N HIS A 324 -4.54 2.78 16.92
CA HIS A 324 -5.87 3.15 17.39
C HIS A 324 -6.26 4.52 16.81
N THR A 325 -7.49 4.96 17.06
CA THR A 325 -8.03 6.25 16.58
C THR A 325 -7.17 7.49 16.86
N GLY A 326 -6.32 7.49 17.89
CA GLY A 326 -5.37 8.57 18.14
C GLY A 326 -4.27 8.71 17.07
N ALA A 327 -3.91 7.63 16.37
CA ALA A 327 -2.85 7.61 15.36
C ALA A 327 -3.24 8.40 14.08
N VAL A 328 -4.54 8.49 13.79
CA VAL A 328 -5.09 9.29 12.67
C VAL A 328 -5.42 10.74 13.08
N ARG A 329 -5.24 11.10 14.36
CA ARG A 329 -5.65 12.41 14.92
C ARG A 329 -4.48 13.24 15.43
N VAL A 330 -3.26 12.84 15.10
CA VAL A 330 -2.04 13.60 15.41
C VAL A 330 -2.12 14.95 14.70
N ALA A 331 -1.48 15.98 15.26
CA ALA A 331 -1.42 17.28 14.62
C ALA A 331 -0.83 17.15 13.20
N GLY A 332 -1.43 17.81 12.20
CA GLY A 332 -0.99 17.68 10.81
C GLY A 332 0.39 18.29 10.48
N ALA A 333 1.06 18.90 11.46
CA ALA A 333 2.45 19.35 11.37
C ALA A 333 3.40 18.49 12.21
N ASP A 334 2.93 17.36 12.76
CA ASP A 334 3.78 16.41 13.49
C ASP A 334 4.44 15.46 12.49
N ASP A 335 5.75 15.52 12.39
CA ASP A 335 6.52 14.66 11.49
C ASP A 335 6.65 13.20 11.98
N ASN A 336 6.15 12.89 13.20
CA ASN A 336 6.21 11.55 13.78
C ASN A 336 4.94 10.72 13.54
N THR A 337 4.02 11.18 12.70
CA THR A 337 2.76 10.47 12.38
C THR A 337 2.93 9.52 11.20
N ASP A 338 2.08 8.50 11.13
CA ASP A 338 2.06 7.53 10.02
C ASP A 338 1.33 8.05 8.77
N PHE A 339 0.64 9.19 8.87
CA PHE A 339 -0.24 9.73 7.83
C PHE A 339 0.32 11.00 7.20
N TYR A 340 0.33 11.05 5.87
CA TYR A 340 0.57 12.29 5.14
C TYR A 340 -0.68 13.18 5.20
N THR A 341 -0.76 14.05 6.21
CA THR A 341 -1.84 15.02 6.30
C THR A 341 -1.68 16.10 5.23
N VAL A 342 -2.65 16.18 4.33
CA VAL A 342 -2.70 17.25 3.33
C VAL A 342 -3.31 18.49 3.97
N THR A 343 -2.60 19.62 3.90
CA THR A 343 -3.12 20.89 4.40
C THR A 343 -4.39 21.27 3.64
N LEU A 344 -5.46 21.56 4.39
CA LEU A 344 -6.72 22.03 3.84
C LEU A 344 -6.54 23.46 3.30
N THR A 345 -6.25 23.57 2.00
CA THR A 345 -6.13 24.83 1.27
C THR A 345 -7.04 24.81 0.05
N GLU A 346 -7.45 25.97 -0.45
CA GLU A 346 -8.26 26.08 -1.69
C GLU A 346 -7.58 25.37 -2.87
N HIS A 347 -6.24 25.42 -2.95
CA HIS A 347 -5.49 24.74 -4.01
C HIS A 347 -5.44 23.22 -3.84
N ALA A 348 -5.46 22.72 -2.60
CA ALA A 348 -5.46 21.29 -2.29
C ALA A 348 -6.85 20.65 -2.44
N LEU A 349 -7.92 21.46 -2.40
CA LEU A 349 -9.29 21.01 -2.53
C LEU A 349 -9.75 21.09 -4.00
N ARG A 350 -10.32 20.00 -4.52
CA ARG A 350 -10.95 20.06 -5.84
C ARG A 350 -12.21 20.94 -5.77
N PRO A 351 -12.48 21.82 -6.75
CA PRO A 351 -13.72 22.58 -6.78
C PRO A 351 -14.96 21.67 -6.62
N GLY A 352 -15.85 22.02 -5.69
CA GLY A 352 -17.01 21.19 -5.32
C GLY A 352 -16.78 20.20 -4.16
N THR A 353 -15.58 20.15 -3.57
CA THR A 353 -15.35 19.36 -2.35
C THR A 353 -16.14 19.94 -1.17
N VAL A 354 -16.97 19.12 -0.53
CA VAL A 354 -17.68 19.46 0.71
C VAL A 354 -16.98 18.78 1.87
N TYR A 355 -16.54 19.56 2.86
CA TYR A 355 -16.02 19.03 4.13
C TYR A 355 -17.07 19.25 5.22
N ALA A 356 -17.46 18.17 5.89
CA ALA A 356 -18.34 18.19 7.05
C ALA A 356 -17.69 17.36 8.16
N ASP A 357 -17.28 18.03 9.23
CA ASP A 357 -16.84 17.40 10.48
C ASP A 357 -18.03 17.44 11.45
N PRO A 358 -18.67 16.30 11.76
CA PRO A 358 -19.91 16.25 12.53
C PRO A 358 -19.77 16.63 14.00
#